data_AF-A0A9X5X4W3-F1
#
_entry.id   AF-A0A9X5X4W3-F1
#
_cell.length_a   1.000
_cell.length_b   1.000
_cell.length_c   1.000
_cell.angle_alpha   90.00
_cell.angle_beta   90.00
_cell.angle_gamma   90.00
#
_symmetry.space_group_name_H-M   'P 1'
#
loop_
_entity.id
_entity.type
_entity.pdbx_description
1 polymer ?
#
loop_
_entity_poly.entity_id
_entity_poly.type
_entity_poly.pdbx_seq_one_letter_code
_entity_poly.pdbx_strand_id
1 'polypeptide(L)'
;QHTEGRQSYNGWHDLVLTIDNSSIKYYIDGQLFGTHDSAYLPERPMSINFNQWLIDLAGQTSTTARAYDEQVDYVLHVKDQVLTPAQVAAKVTAYRGAGTTFEDTVPSS
;
A
#
# COMPACT_ATOMS: atom_id res chain seq x y z
N GLN A 1 -13.69 9.18 7.33
CA GLN A 1 -13.07 10.52 7.31
C GLN A 1 -12.33 10.65 5.99
N HIS A 2 -12.41 11.78 5.28
CA HIS A 2 -11.71 11.97 4.02
C HIS A 2 -10.45 12.81 4.21
N THR A 3 -9.35 12.44 3.57
CA THR A 3 -8.13 13.25 3.52
C THR A 3 -7.63 13.31 2.08
N GLU A 4 -7.30 14.52 1.62
CA GLU A 4 -6.75 14.75 0.28
C GLU A 4 -5.48 15.60 0.36
N GLY A 5 -4.54 15.35 -0.56
CA GLY A 5 -3.32 16.13 -0.73
C GLY A 5 -2.99 16.24 -2.22
N ARG A 6 -2.61 17.44 -2.67
CA ARG A 6 -2.21 17.69 -4.06
C ARG A 6 -0.71 17.94 -4.12
N GLN A 7 0.05 16.88 -4.37
CA GLN A 7 1.48 16.94 -4.63
C GLN A 7 1.89 15.86 -5.63
N SER A 8 3.09 15.99 -6.19
CA SER A 8 3.67 14.95 -7.03
C SER A 8 4.33 13.89 -6.16
N TYR A 9 4.06 12.62 -6.46
CA TYR A 9 4.74 11.45 -5.91
C TYR A 9 5.54 10.75 -7.02
N ASN A 10 6.36 11.53 -7.74
CA ASN A 10 7.17 10.98 -8.82
C ASN A 10 8.34 10.18 -8.25
N GLY A 11 8.42 8.90 -8.59
CA GLY A 11 9.46 7.98 -8.13
C GLY A 11 8.89 6.83 -7.29
N TRP A 12 9.78 6.10 -6.63
CA TRP A 12 9.42 5.03 -5.69
C TRP A 12 9.01 5.62 -4.35
N HIS A 13 7.92 5.09 -3.78
CA HIS A 13 7.38 5.52 -2.50
C HIS A 13 6.92 4.30 -1.70
N ASP A 14 7.10 4.38 -0.38
CA ASP A 14 6.61 3.35 0.52
C ASP A 14 5.19 3.68 0.96
N LEU A 15 4.25 2.78 0.65
CA LEU A 15 2.88 2.84 1.14
C LEU A 15 2.70 1.84 2.27
N VAL A 16 2.29 2.34 3.44
CA VAL A 16 2.05 1.49 4.62
C VAL A 16 0.62 1.69 5.10
N LEU A 17 -0.10 0.57 5.26
CA LEU A 17 -1.40 0.53 5.91
C LEU A 17 -1.25 -0.26 7.21
N THR A 18 -1.71 0.32 8.32
CA THR A 18 -1.76 -0.38 9.61
C THR A 18 -3.20 -0.44 10.08
N ILE A 19 -3.63 -1.62 10.54
CA ILE A 19 -4.99 -1.86 11.01
C ILE A 19 -4.89 -2.41 12.43
N ASP A 20 -5.55 -1.75 13.37
CA ASP A 20 -5.76 -2.25 14.73
C ASP A 20 -7.26 -2.41 15.02
N ASN A 21 -7.62 -2.70 16.27
CA ASN A 21 -9.01 -2.94 16.67
C ASN A 21 -9.87 -1.66 16.68
N SER A 22 -9.31 -0.50 16.36
CA SER A 22 -9.94 0.81 16.50
C SER A 22 -9.84 1.68 15.24
N SER A 23 -8.82 1.48 14.41
CA SER A 23 -8.54 2.37 13.29
C SER A 23 -7.72 1.72 12.19
N ILE A 24 -7.81 2.32 11.00
CA ILE A 24 -6.89 2.12 9.89
C ILE A 24 -6.09 3.40 9.72
N LYS A 25 -4.76 3.29 9.65
CA LYS A 25 -3.87 4.42 9.34
C LYS A 25 -3.13 4.16 8.04
N TYR A 26 -2.97 5.22 7.27
CA TYR A 26 -2.33 5.21 5.96
C TYR A 26 -1.11 6.12 6.02
N TYR A 27 0.03 5.63 5.55
CA TYR A 27 1.28 6.38 5.50
C TYR A 27 1.85 6.39 4.10
N ILE A 28 2.47 7.52 3.75
CA ILE A 28 3.30 7.68 2.55
C ILE A 28 4.67 8.12 3.04
N ASP A 29 5.71 7.35 2.71
CA ASP A 29 7.10 7.60 3.15
C ASP A 29 7.23 7.80 4.67
N GLY A 30 6.44 7.03 5.43
CA GLY A 30 6.37 7.08 6.89
C GLY A 30 5.61 8.27 7.49
N GLN A 31 5.12 9.20 6.68
CA GLN A 31 4.27 10.31 7.13
C GLN A 31 2.80 9.88 7.15
N LEU A 32 2.08 10.16 8.24
CA LEU A 32 0.65 9.85 8.35
C LEU A 32 -0.12 10.69 7.33
N PHE A 33 -0.79 10.01 6.40
CA PHE A 33 -1.61 10.64 5.38
C PHE A 33 -3.09 10.69 5.77
N GLY A 34 -3.61 9.64 6.41
CA GLY A 34 -5.04 9.57 6.74
C GLY A 34 -5.36 8.54 7.82
N THR A 35 -6.57 8.65 8.37
CA THR A 35 -7.09 7.70 9.37
C THR A 35 -8.58 7.44 9.14
N HIS A 36 -8.95 6.16 9.13
CA HIS A 36 -10.34 5.72 9.26
C HIS A 36 -10.56 5.13 10.65
N ASP A 37 -11.76 5.34 11.20
CA ASP A 37 -12.17 4.79 12.49
C ASP A 37 -12.66 3.35 12.36
N SER A 38 -13.17 2.81 13.47
CA SER A 38 -13.61 1.43 13.59
C SER A 38 -14.74 1.04 12.65
N ALA A 39 -15.49 2.00 12.09
CA ALA A 39 -16.59 1.72 11.16
C ALA A 39 -16.11 1.18 9.80
N TYR A 40 -14.81 1.25 9.52
CA TYR A 40 -14.21 0.82 8.26
C TYR A 40 -13.30 -0.41 8.40
N LEU A 41 -13.25 -1.03 9.58
CA LEU A 41 -12.41 -2.21 9.80
C LEU A 41 -12.86 -3.39 8.92
N PRO A 42 -11.93 -4.20 8.39
CA PRO A 42 -12.29 -5.42 7.69
C PRO A 42 -13.06 -6.40 8.59
N GLU A 43 -14.22 -6.87 8.13
CA GLU A 43 -15.06 -7.82 8.87
C GLU A 43 -14.69 -9.29 8.62
N ARG A 44 -13.81 -9.54 7.64
CA ARG A 44 -13.38 -10.88 7.21
C ARG A 44 -11.97 -10.81 6.60
N PRO A 45 -11.28 -11.95 6.39
CA PRO A 45 -10.03 -11.98 5.63
C PRO A 45 -10.19 -11.31 4.26
N MET A 46 -9.20 -10.47 3.90
CA MET A 46 -9.17 -9.68 2.67
C MET A 46 -8.06 -10.17 1.74
N SER A 47 -8.20 -9.90 0.44
CA SER A 47 -7.11 -10.08 -0.54
C SER A 47 -6.37 -8.77 -0.80
N ILE A 48 -5.06 -8.88 -1.02
CA ILE A 48 -4.23 -7.78 -1.55
C ILE A 48 -4.23 -7.92 -3.07
N ASN A 49 -4.61 -6.87 -3.78
CA ASN A 49 -4.67 -6.88 -5.24
C ASN A 49 -4.05 -5.60 -5.78
N PHE A 50 -3.23 -5.74 -6.82
CA PHE A 50 -2.69 -4.62 -7.60
C PHE A 50 -3.38 -4.67 -8.96
N ASN A 51 -4.03 -3.57 -9.33
CA ASN A 51 -4.73 -3.51 -10.60
C ASN A 51 -4.67 -2.09 -11.16
N GLN A 52 -4.35 -1.98 -12.44
CA GLN A 52 -4.40 -0.73 -13.17
C GLN A 52 -5.68 -0.63 -14.02
N TRP A 53 -6.58 0.26 -13.62
CA TRP A 53 -7.84 0.53 -14.34
C TRP A 53 -7.82 1.95 -14.89
N LEU A 54 -8.07 2.09 -16.18
CA LEU A 54 -8.12 3.38 -16.86
C LEU A 54 -9.57 3.74 -17.13
N ILE A 55 -10.07 4.78 -16.46
CA ILE A 55 -11.42 5.31 -16.69
C ILE A 55 -11.32 6.65 -17.41
N ASP A 56 -12.09 6.78 -18.48
CA ASP A 56 -12.16 8.02 -19.24
C ASP A 56 -13.50 8.72 -18.97
N LEU A 57 -13.54 9.55 -17.92
CA LEU A 57 -14.76 10.23 -17.50
C LEU A 57 -15.11 11.45 -18.38
N ALA A 58 -14.16 11.96 -19.17
CA ALA A 58 -14.31 13.21 -19.92
C ALA A 58 -13.84 13.16 -21.39
N GLY A 59 -13.27 12.05 -21.84
CA GLY A 59 -12.65 11.88 -23.15
C GLY A 59 -11.14 12.13 -23.12
N GLN A 60 -10.37 11.20 -23.71
CA GLN A 60 -8.95 11.41 -24.01
C GLN A 60 -8.79 12.27 -25.27
N THR A 61 -8.48 13.56 -25.09
CA THR A 61 -8.36 14.51 -26.21
C THR A 61 -7.01 14.49 -26.92
N SER A 62 -5.96 13.93 -26.30
CA SER A 62 -4.65 13.79 -26.93
C SER A 62 -4.57 12.55 -27.79
N THR A 63 -3.99 12.69 -28.98
CA THR A 63 -3.66 11.57 -29.88
C THR A 63 -2.27 10.98 -29.62
N THR A 64 -1.51 11.54 -28.68
CA THR A 64 -0.21 10.99 -28.28
C THR A 64 -0.40 9.63 -27.62
N ALA A 65 0.34 8.63 -28.10
CA ALA A 65 0.33 7.30 -27.51
C ALA A 65 0.73 7.35 -26.03
N ARG A 66 0.07 6.52 -25.21
CA ARG A 66 0.32 6.41 -23.78
C ARG A 66 0.69 4.98 -23.44
N ALA A 67 1.70 4.83 -22.61
CA ALA A 67 2.02 3.57 -21.93
C ALA A 67 1.79 3.79 -20.43
N TYR A 68 1.31 2.76 -19.75
CA TYR A 68 1.04 2.79 -18.33
C TYR A 68 1.59 1.52 -17.72
N ASP A 69 2.61 1.67 -16.89
CA ASP A 69 3.27 0.57 -16.22
C ASP A 69 3.01 0.66 -14.71
N GLU A 70 2.36 -0.36 -14.15
CA GLU A 70 2.25 -0.53 -12.70
C GLU A 70 3.45 -1.35 -12.24
N GLN A 71 4.25 -0.79 -11.35
CA GLN A 71 5.41 -1.46 -10.78
C GLN A 71 5.29 -1.53 -9.26
N VAL A 72 5.52 -2.73 -8.73
CA VAL A 72 5.53 -3.01 -7.29
C VAL A 72 6.84 -3.71 -6.99
N ASP A 73 7.72 -3.04 -6.24
CA ASP A 73 9.03 -3.58 -5.90
C ASP A 73 8.95 -4.66 -4.81
N TYR A 74 8.07 -4.48 -3.83
CA TYR A 74 7.84 -5.46 -2.78
C TYR A 74 6.41 -5.40 -2.24
N VAL A 75 5.99 -6.49 -1.59
CA VAL A 75 4.80 -6.54 -0.76
C VAL A 75 5.17 -7.20 0.56
N LEU A 76 4.81 -6.56 1.68
CA LEU A 76 4.99 -7.11 3.02
C LEU A 76 3.63 -7.15 3.73
N HIS A 77 3.23 -8.34 4.15
CA HIS A 77 2.09 -8.53 5.04
C HIS A 77 2.59 -9.07 6.38
N VAL A 78 2.14 -8.47 7.49
CA VAL A 78 2.47 -8.92 8.85
C VAL A 78 1.18 -9.05 9.64
N LYS A 79 0.87 -10.28 10.06
CA LYS A 79 -0.32 -10.60 10.85
C LYS A 79 -0.09 -10.33 12.34
N ASP A 80 -1.16 -9.94 13.05
CA ASP A 80 -1.23 -9.72 14.50
C ASP A 80 -0.22 -8.69 15.07
N GLN A 81 0.35 -7.82 14.22
CA GLN A 81 1.28 -6.79 14.65
C GLN A 81 1.02 -5.46 13.93
N VAL A 82 0.92 -4.39 14.71
CA VAL A 82 0.82 -3.02 14.22
C VAL A 82 2.23 -2.43 14.17
N LEU A 83 2.91 -2.60 13.04
CA LEU A 83 4.26 -2.07 12.86
C LEU A 83 4.23 -0.57 12.54
N THR A 84 5.18 0.17 13.11
CA THR A 84 5.48 1.54 12.66
C THR A 84 6.13 1.51 11.27
N PRO A 85 6.07 2.62 10.49
CA PRO A 85 6.77 2.69 9.21
C PRO A 85 8.27 2.39 9.31
N ALA A 86 8.94 2.83 10.38
CA ALA A 86 10.35 2.52 10.61
C ALA A 86 10.59 1.01 10.81
N GLN A 87 9.69 0.31 11.50
CA GLN A 87 9.78 -1.14 11.67
C GLN A 87 9.52 -1.88 10.35
N VAL A 88 8.60 -1.39 9.52
CA VAL A 88 8.36 -1.91 8.16
C VAL A 88 9.64 -1.78 7.32
N ALA A 89 10.22 -0.58 7.24
CA ALA A 89 11.44 -0.33 6.49
C ALA A 89 12.62 -1.19 6.97
N ALA A 90 12.76 -1.37 8.29
CA ALA A 90 13.78 -2.26 8.86
C ALA A 90 13.57 -3.72 8.45
N LYS A 91 12.32 -4.22 8.43
CA LYS A 91 12.00 -5.60 8.04
C LYS A 91 12.26 -5.85 6.55
N VAL A 92 11.87 -4.91 5.68
CA VAL A 92 12.17 -4.97 4.23
C VAL A 92 13.68 -4.93 3.99
N THR A 93 14.40 -4.07 4.69
CA THR A 93 15.88 -4.00 4.61
C THR A 93 16.53 -5.30 5.03
N ALA A 94 16.03 -5.95 6.10
CA ALA A 94 16.52 -7.24 6.54
C ALA A 94 16.30 -8.34 5.48
N TYR A 95 15.11 -8.41 4.87
CA TYR A 95 14.84 -9.37 3.79
C TYR A 95 15.74 -9.16 2.58
N ARG A 96 15.94 -7.90 2.17
CA ARG A 96 16.87 -7.57 1.07
C ARG A 96 18.31 -7.96 1.42
N GLY A 97 18.76 -7.66 2.63
CA GLY A 97 20.10 -8.03 3.12
C GLY A 97 20.31 -9.55 3.18
N ALA A 98 19.25 -10.32 3.46
CA ALA A 98 19.26 -11.77 3.42
C ALA A 98 19.12 -12.38 2.01
N GLY A 99 18.84 -11.55 0.99
CA GLY A 99 18.56 -12.02 -0.37
C GLY A 99 17.22 -12.75 -0.51
N THR A 100 16.28 -12.53 0.41
CA THR A 100 14.95 -13.13 0.35
C THR A 100 14.14 -12.47 -0.75
N THR A 101 13.80 -13.23 -1.80
CA THR A 101 12.97 -12.76 -2.91
C THR A 101 11.49 -13.14 -2.76
N PHE A 102 11.18 -14.14 -1.93
CA PHE A 102 9.83 -14.57 -1.64
C PHE A 102 9.77 -15.32 -0.30
N GLU A 103 8.75 -15.01 0.50
CA GLU A 103 8.38 -15.75 1.69
C GLU A 103 6.85 -15.68 1.83
N ASP A 104 6.19 -16.83 1.93
CA ASP A 104 4.76 -16.92 2.17
C ASP A 104 4.50 -17.51 3.55
N THR A 105 3.94 -16.70 4.43
CA THR A 105 3.52 -17.10 5.79
C THR A 105 2.00 -17.02 5.95
N VAL A 106 1.24 -16.84 4.87
CA VAL A 106 -0.22 -16.79 4.90
C VAL A 106 -0.76 -18.22 5.04
N PRO A 107 -1.61 -18.50 6.05
CA PRO A 107 -2.21 -19.83 6.21
C PRO A 107 -3.00 -20.25 4.97
N SER A 108 -2.88 -21.51 4.56
CA SER A 108 -3.55 -22.05 3.38
C SER A 108 -5.07 -22.22 3.53
N SER A 109 -5.58 -22.21 4.77
CA SER A 109 -7.00 -22.34 5.14
C SER A 109 -7.18 -22.20 6.65
#